data_AF-A0A7J8NDA4-F1
#
_entry.id   AF-A0A7J8NDA4-F1
#
_cell.length_a   1.000
_cell.length_b   1.000
_cell.length_c   1.000
_cell.angle_alpha   90.00
_cell.angle_beta   90.00
_cell.angle_gamma   90.00
#
_symmetry.space_group_name_H-M   'P 1'
#
loop_
_entity.id
_entity.type
_entity.pdbx_description
1 polymer ?
#
loop_
_entity_poly.entity_id
_entity_poly.type
_entity_poly.pdbx_seq_one_letter_code
_entity_poly.pdbx_strand_id
1 'polypeptide(L)'
;MLSFFYTTVGFFVNTLIVILTVYAFLWGRLYLALSGVEIAALASNNNNNKALSAILNQQFIIQLGIFTTLSMIVENSLEHRFLQAIWDFLTMQLQLPSIFYTFSMGTRTHFFGQTVIHGGAKYRRTGRGFVVQHKSFAKNYRLYARSHFIKAIEFGLILTVYASHSPVAKDTFVYIAMTISSWFLVLSWIMAPFVFNPSGFDWLKTVDDFDEFMNLI
;
A
#
# COMPACT_ATOMS: atom_id res chain seq x y z
N MET A 1 7.26 -6.01 -25.84
CA MET A 1 5.98 -5.39 -26.26
C MET A 1 5.11 -4.89 -25.10
N LEU A 2 5.23 -5.41 -23.86
CA LEU A 2 4.52 -4.85 -22.68
C LEU A 2 5.10 -3.53 -22.14
N SER A 3 6.32 -3.16 -22.54
CA SER A 3 6.98 -1.90 -22.11
C SER A 3 6.15 -0.65 -22.45
N PHE A 4 5.43 -0.66 -23.57
CA PHE A 4 4.56 0.46 -23.96
C PHE A 4 3.41 0.69 -22.97
N PHE A 5 2.85 -0.36 -22.37
CA PHE A 5 1.81 -0.20 -21.36
C PHE A 5 2.35 0.56 -20.14
N TYR A 6 3.52 0.14 -19.64
CA TYR A 6 4.15 0.72 -18.45
C TYR A 6 4.66 2.16 -18.65
N THR A 7 4.88 2.59 -19.90
CA THR A 7 5.34 3.94 -20.22
C THR A 7 4.23 4.90 -20.65
N THR A 8 2.99 4.43 -20.77
CA THR A 8 1.86 5.23 -21.27
C THR A 8 0.83 5.55 -20.19
N VAL A 9 -0.14 6.40 -20.54
CA VAL A 9 -1.25 6.82 -19.67
C VAL A 9 -2.04 5.64 -19.12
N GLY A 10 -2.11 4.52 -19.86
CA GLY A 10 -2.82 3.32 -19.43
C GLY A 10 -2.33 2.77 -18.09
N PHE A 11 -1.02 2.79 -17.84
CA PHE A 11 -0.46 2.34 -16.56
C PHE A 11 -0.84 3.26 -15.39
N PHE A 12 -0.89 4.58 -15.61
CA PHE A 12 -1.32 5.53 -14.59
C PHE A 12 -2.80 5.39 -14.25
N VAL A 13 -3.65 5.19 -15.27
CA VAL A 13 -5.09 4.90 -15.10
C VAL A 13 -5.28 3.59 -14.35
N ASN A 14 -4.57 2.53 -14.72
CA ASN A 14 -4.62 1.25 -14.02
C ASN A 14 -4.23 1.40 -12.55
N THR A 15 -3.11 2.08 -12.26
CA THR A 15 -2.64 2.33 -10.88
C THR A 15 -3.68 3.12 -10.07
N LEU A 16 -4.33 4.12 -10.69
CA LEU A 16 -5.41 4.88 -10.07
C LEU A 16 -6.60 3.99 -9.72
N ILE A 17 -7.07 3.17 -10.68
CA ILE A 17 -8.21 2.25 -10.47
C ILE A 17 -7.92 1.25 -9.35
N VAL A 18 -6.71 0.68 -9.30
CA VAL A 18 -6.29 -0.26 -8.25
C VAL A 18 -6.41 0.39 -6.87
N ILE A 19 -5.86 1.59 -6.67
CA ILE A 19 -5.94 2.28 -5.38
C ILE A 19 -7.38 2.70 -5.05
N LEU A 20 -8.17 3.16 -6.03
CA LEU A 20 -9.59 3.47 -5.81
C LEU A 20 -10.40 2.23 -5.40
N THR A 21 -10.06 1.06 -5.94
CA THR A 21 -10.69 -0.21 -5.58
C THR A 21 -10.36 -0.58 -4.14
N VAL A 22 -9.10 -0.39 -3.71
CA VAL A 22 -8.71 -0.59 -2.31
C VAL A 22 -9.48 0.37 -1.38
N TYR A 23 -9.63 1.63 -1.77
CA TYR A 23 -10.45 2.60 -1.04
C TYR A 23 -11.89 2.14 -0.89
N ALA A 24 -12.54 1.79 -2.00
CA ALA A 24 -13.93 1.33 -2.01
C ALA A 24 -14.11 0.04 -1.20
N PHE A 25 -13.13 -0.86 -1.27
CA PHE A 25 -13.11 -2.11 -0.51
C PHE A 25 -13.04 -1.87 0.99
N LEU A 26 -12.05 -1.09 1.47
CA LEU A 26 -11.86 -0.83 2.90
C LEU A 26 -13.05 -0.10 3.51
N TRP A 27 -13.52 0.97 2.87
CA TRP A 27 -14.69 1.70 3.31
C TRP A 27 -15.96 0.83 3.26
N GLY A 28 -16.16 0.07 2.18
CA GLY A 28 -17.29 -0.84 2.05
C GLY A 28 -17.33 -1.89 3.16
N ARG A 29 -16.17 -2.50 3.50
CA ARG A 29 -16.07 -3.47 4.60
C ARG A 29 -16.36 -2.86 5.95
N LEU A 30 -15.86 -1.65 6.21
CA LEU A 30 -16.18 -0.93 7.44
C LEU A 30 -17.69 -0.67 7.57
N TYR A 31 -18.34 -0.19 6.50
CA TYR A 31 -19.79 0.05 6.51
C TYR A 31 -20.60 -1.23 6.74
N LEU A 32 -20.21 -2.35 6.14
CA LEU A 32 -20.86 -3.65 6.34
C LEU A 32 -20.70 -4.18 7.77
N ALA A 33 -19.53 -3.95 8.39
CA ALA A 33 -19.30 -4.32 9.79
C ALA A 33 -20.12 -3.45 10.75
N LEU A 34 -20.11 -2.12 10.57
CA LEU A 34 -20.80 -1.18 11.46
C LEU A 34 -22.32 -1.23 11.32
N SER A 35 -22.85 -1.55 10.13
CA SER A 35 -24.29 -1.70 9.91
C SER A 35 -24.88 -3.00 10.47
N GLY A 36 -24.04 -3.95 10.90
CA GLY A 36 -24.47 -5.27 11.35
C GLY A 36 -24.93 -6.21 10.22
N VAL A 37 -24.84 -5.79 8.96
CA VAL A 37 -25.19 -6.62 7.79
C VAL A 37 -24.29 -7.86 7.71
N GLU A 38 -23.01 -7.74 8.05
CA GLU A 38 -22.08 -8.87 8.11
C GLU A 38 -22.53 -9.92 9.15
N ILE A 39 -22.99 -9.47 10.32
CA ILE A 39 -23.49 -10.34 11.39
C ILE A 39 -24.77 -11.05 10.93
N ALA A 40 -25.71 -10.31 10.33
CA ALA A 40 -26.96 -10.87 9.80
C ALA A 40 -26.71 -11.88 8.67
N ALA A 41 -25.73 -11.61 7.80
CA ALA A 41 -25.36 -12.49 6.70
C ALA A 41 -24.72 -13.80 7.20
N LEU A 42 -23.90 -13.74 8.27
CA LEU A 42 -23.31 -14.94 8.89
C LEU A 42 -24.32 -15.75 9.72
N ALA A 43 -25.31 -15.09 10.33
CA ALA A 43 -26.37 -15.77 11.07
C ALA A 43 -27.43 -16.42 10.16
N SER A 44 -27.62 -15.89 8.96
CA SER A 44 -28.57 -16.42 7.99
C SER A 44 -27.98 -17.63 7.26
N ASN A 45 -28.20 -18.83 7.80
CA ASN A 45 -27.93 -20.12 7.14
C ASN A 45 -28.82 -20.37 5.89
N ASN A 46 -29.59 -19.37 5.43
CA ASN A 46 -30.44 -19.50 4.26
C ASN A 46 -29.65 -19.21 2.98
N ASN A 47 -29.68 -20.16 2.04
CA ASN A 47 -29.00 -20.16 0.74
C ASN A 47 -29.23 -18.92 -0.16
N ASN A 48 -30.08 -17.96 0.22
CA ASN A 48 -30.41 -16.78 -0.57
C ASN A 48 -29.26 -15.75 -0.64
N ASN A 49 -28.34 -15.74 0.33
CA ASN A 49 -27.27 -14.73 0.41
C ASN A 49 -25.87 -15.28 0.06
N LYS A 50 -25.78 -16.37 -0.72
CA LYS A 50 -24.49 -16.96 -1.13
C LYS A 50 -23.56 -15.96 -1.83
N ALA A 51 -24.12 -15.07 -2.67
CA ALA A 51 -23.33 -14.06 -3.36
C ALA A 51 -22.69 -13.06 -2.38
N LEU A 52 -23.44 -12.59 -1.38
CA LEU A 52 -22.92 -11.69 -0.36
C LEU A 52 -21.86 -12.37 0.50
N SER A 53 -22.09 -13.63 0.91
CA SER A 53 -21.10 -14.42 1.64
C SER A 53 -19.82 -14.66 0.84
N ALA A 54 -19.93 -14.92 -0.47
CA ALA A 54 -18.77 -15.07 -1.36
C ALA A 54 -17.96 -13.76 -1.47
N ILE A 55 -18.63 -12.61 -1.58
CA ILE A 55 -17.97 -11.29 -1.63
C ILE A 55 -17.26 -10.99 -0.30
N LEU A 56 -17.89 -11.28 0.85
CA LEU A 56 -17.29 -11.08 2.18
C LEU A 56 -16.05 -11.95 2.40
N ASN A 57 -16.03 -13.15 1.82
CA ASN A 57 -14.91 -14.08 1.88
C ASN A 57 -13.88 -13.86 0.75
N GLN A 58 -14.09 -12.89 -0.15
CA GLN A 58 -13.19 -12.67 -1.27
C GLN A 58 -11.89 -12.03 -0.79
N GLN A 59 -10.80 -12.76 -1.04
CA GLN A 59 -9.49 -12.46 -0.48
C GLN A 59 -8.64 -11.59 -1.43
N PHE A 60 -8.15 -10.44 -0.95
CA PHE A 60 -7.31 -9.53 -1.73
C PHE A 60 -5.80 -9.90 -1.70
N ILE A 61 -5.41 -10.98 -0.99
CA ILE A 61 -4.00 -11.46 -0.89
C ILE A 61 -3.36 -11.60 -2.27
N ILE A 62 -4.14 -12.02 -3.26
CA ILE A 62 -3.62 -12.50 -4.53
C ILE A 62 -3.24 -11.34 -5.47
N GLN A 63 -3.73 -10.12 -5.26
CA GLN A 63 -3.75 -9.13 -6.34
C GLN A 63 -2.67 -8.03 -6.29
N LEU A 64 -2.06 -7.75 -5.12
CA LEU A 64 -1.21 -6.55 -4.95
C LEU A 64 0.31 -6.77 -4.99
N GLY A 65 0.82 -7.99 -5.17
CA GLY A 65 2.26 -8.17 -5.39
C GLY A 65 2.77 -9.60 -5.51
N ILE A 66 2.11 -10.58 -4.88
CA ILE A 66 2.60 -11.97 -4.92
C ILE A 66 2.46 -12.56 -6.32
N PHE A 67 1.32 -12.34 -7.00
CA PHE A 67 1.10 -12.91 -8.33
C PHE A 67 1.99 -12.28 -9.42
N THR A 68 2.27 -10.97 -9.32
CA THR A 68 3.23 -10.32 -10.22
C THR A 68 4.65 -10.81 -9.97
N THR A 69 5.00 -11.14 -8.71
CA THR A 69 6.34 -11.64 -8.41
C THR A 69 6.48 -13.13 -8.66
N LEU A 70 5.38 -13.88 -8.70
CA LEU A 70 5.36 -15.29 -9.12
C LEU A 70 5.88 -15.43 -10.55
N SER A 71 5.48 -14.54 -11.47
CA SER A 71 5.99 -14.53 -12.85
C SER A 71 7.52 -14.40 -12.88
N MET A 72 8.08 -13.51 -12.07
CA MET A 72 9.54 -13.33 -11.96
C MET A 72 10.23 -14.56 -11.35
N ILE A 73 9.63 -15.19 -10.32
CA ILE A 73 10.18 -16.43 -9.74
C ILE A 73 10.20 -17.54 -10.79
N VAL A 74 9.12 -17.67 -11.58
CA VAL A 74 9.05 -18.67 -12.66
C VAL A 74 10.10 -18.39 -13.72
N GLU A 75 10.24 -17.14 -14.17
CA GLU A 75 11.27 -16.74 -15.16
C GLU A 75 12.68 -17.02 -14.64
N ASN A 76 13.03 -16.56 -13.44
CA ASN A 76 14.32 -16.83 -12.82
C ASN A 76 14.55 -18.34 -12.58
N SER A 77 13.50 -19.12 -12.34
CA SER A 77 13.60 -20.57 -12.17
C SER A 77 13.83 -21.32 -13.49
N LEU A 78 13.54 -20.70 -14.63
CA LEU A 78 13.86 -21.22 -15.95
C LEU A 78 15.28 -20.84 -16.38
N GLU A 79 15.73 -19.63 -16.03
CA GLU A 79 17.08 -19.15 -16.32
C GLU A 79 18.15 -19.72 -15.38
N HIS A 80 17.78 -19.99 -14.12
CA HIS A 80 18.64 -20.50 -13.08
C HIS A 80 18.03 -21.75 -12.41
N ARG A 81 18.64 -22.26 -11.34
CA ARG A 81 18.08 -23.36 -10.56
C ARG A 81 16.95 -22.84 -9.66
N PHE A 82 15.90 -23.63 -9.46
CA PHE A 82 14.75 -23.25 -8.61
C PHE A 82 15.13 -22.74 -7.21
N LEU A 83 16.04 -23.43 -6.51
CA LEU A 83 16.50 -22.99 -5.19
C LEU A 83 17.25 -21.65 -5.25
N GLN A 84 18.02 -21.41 -6.31
CA GLN A 84 18.69 -20.13 -6.53
C GLN A 84 17.67 -19.03 -6.77
N ALA A 85 16.64 -19.28 -7.58
CA ALA A 85 15.57 -18.32 -7.84
C ALA A 85 14.81 -17.93 -6.55
N ILE A 86 14.57 -18.88 -5.64
CA ILE A 86 13.99 -18.58 -4.32
C ILE A 86 14.92 -17.69 -3.50
N TRP A 87 16.21 -18.02 -3.45
CA TRP A 87 17.20 -17.23 -2.71
C TRP A 87 17.34 -15.81 -3.27
N ASP A 88 17.38 -15.67 -4.58
CA ASP A 88 17.44 -14.38 -5.28
C ASP A 88 16.17 -13.57 -5.02
N PHE A 89 15.00 -14.22 -4.99
CA PHE A 89 13.75 -13.56 -4.60
C PHE A 89 13.80 -13.05 -3.15
N LEU A 90 14.25 -13.88 -2.20
CA LEU A 90 14.34 -13.47 -0.78
C LEU A 90 15.32 -12.30 -0.59
N THR A 91 16.50 -12.38 -1.21
CA THR A 91 17.49 -11.29 -1.15
C THR A 91 16.98 -10.02 -1.82
N MET A 92 16.23 -10.13 -2.93
CA MET A 92 15.57 -8.99 -3.55
C MET A 92 14.50 -8.38 -2.63
N GLN A 93 13.70 -9.19 -1.93
CA GLN A 93 12.69 -8.66 -0.99
C GLN A 93 13.31 -7.91 0.19
N LEU A 94 14.52 -8.29 0.65
CA LEU A 94 15.26 -7.55 1.68
C LEU A 94 15.67 -6.14 1.24
N GLN A 95 15.74 -5.87 -0.07
CA GLN A 95 15.95 -4.51 -0.62
C GLN A 95 14.67 -3.66 -0.58
N LEU A 96 13.58 -4.21 -0.03
CA LEU A 96 12.28 -3.57 0.16
C LEU A 96 11.59 -3.07 -1.13
N PRO A 97 11.70 -3.75 -2.29
CA PRO A 97 11.07 -3.33 -3.54
C PRO A 97 9.54 -3.27 -3.41
N SER A 98 8.94 -4.15 -2.61
CA SER A 98 7.50 -4.19 -2.37
C SER A 98 7.01 -2.94 -1.61
N ILE A 99 7.80 -2.44 -0.66
CA ILE A 99 7.52 -1.19 0.07
C ILE A 99 7.67 0.00 -0.89
N PHE A 100 8.76 0.04 -1.66
CA PHE A 100 8.99 1.10 -2.64
C PHE A 100 7.89 1.13 -3.71
N TYR A 101 7.49 -0.02 -4.23
CA TYR A 101 6.48 -0.14 -5.27
C TYR A 101 5.12 0.36 -4.79
N THR A 102 4.67 -0.08 -3.60
CA THR A 102 3.40 0.36 -3.02
C THR A 102 3.38 1.87 -2.72
N PHE A 103 4.50 2.42 -2.23
CA PHE A 103 4.66 3.87 -2.07
C PHE A 103 4.64 4.61 -3.42
N SER A 104 5.34 4.10 -4.43
CA SER A 104 5.36 4.68 -5.78
C SER A 104 3.97 4.68 -6.42
N MET A 105 3.18 3.62 -6.23
CA MET A 105 1.78 3.57 -6.66
C MET A 105 0.95 4.68 -6.00
N GLY A 106 1.09 4.90 -4.69
CA GLY A 106 0.41 5.98 -3.97
C GLY A 106 0.74 7.37 -4.52
N THR A 107 2.04 7.61 -4.79
CA THR A 107 2.52 8.86 -5.40
C THR A 107 1.90 9.09 -6.77
N ARG A 108 1.97 8.08 -7.66
CA ARG A 108 1.41 8.16 -9.01
C ARG A 108 -0.09 8.44 -8.96
N THR A 109 -0.83 7.67 -8.17
CA THR A 109 -2.28 7.82 -8.02
C THR A 109 -2.66 9.19 -7.51
N HIS A 110 -1.99 9.72 -6.48
CA HIS A 110 -2.35 11.01 -5.90
C HIS A 110 -2.17 12.14 -6.91
N PHE A 111 -0.99 12.25 -7.54
CA PHE A 111 -0.69 13.36 -8.45
C PHE A 111 -1.37 13.21 -9.81
N PHE A 112 -1.51 11.98 -10.32
CA PHE A 112 -2.29 11.72 -11.53
C PHE A 112 -3.77 12.07 -11.30
N GLY A 113 -4.37 11.57 -10.22
CA GLY A 113 -5.77 11.87 -9.88
C GLY A 113 -6.01 13.37 -9.65
N GLN A 114 -5.09 14.07 -8.98
CA GLN A 114 -5.17 15.52 -8.83
C GLN A 114 -5.14 16.25 -10.17
N THR A 115 -4.27 15.82 -11.09
CA THR A 115 -4.17 16.38 -12.44
C THR A 115 -5.44 16.15 -13.24
N VAL A 116 -6.07 14.98 -13.11
CA VAL A 116 -7.34 14.67 -13.80
C VAL A 116 -8.49 15.53 -13.30
N ILE A 117 -8.63 15.74 -11.98
CA ILE A 117 -9.78 16.43 -11.38
C ILE A 117 -9.61 17.95 -11.39
N HIS A 118 -8.43 18.45 -11.00
CA HIS A 118 -8.19 19.88 -10.78
C HIS A 118 -7.32 20.51 -11.86
N GLY A 119 -6.70 19.71 -12.74
CA GLY A 119 -5.66 20.19 -13.64
C GLY A 119 -4.38 20.59 -12.90
N GLY A 120 -3.44 21.20 -13.62
CA GLY A 120 -2.25 21.82 -13.02
C GLY A 120 -1.07 20.88 -12.75
N ALA A 121 -0.52 20.29 -13.82
CA ALA A 121 0.73 19.55 -13.73
C ALA A 121 1.86 20.48 -13.25
N LYS A 122 2.38 20.23 -12.05
CA LYS A 122 3.49 21.00 -11.48
C LYS A 122 4.79 20.21 -11.65
N TYR A 123 5.64 20.64 -12.58
CA TYR A 123 6.99 20.12 -12.65
C TYR A 123 7.76 20.52 -11.39
N ARG A 124 8.27 19.52 -10.67
CA ARG A 124 9.15 19.74 -9.53
C ARG A 124 10.57 19.45 -9.98
N ARG A 125 11.37 20.52 -10.10
CA ARG A 125 12.78 20.45 -10.49
C ARG A 125 13.51 19.46 -9.57
N THR A 126 14.25 18.53 -10.17
CA THR A 126 15.13 17.59 -9.46
C THR A 126 16.36 18.24 -8.83
N GLY A 127 16.51 19.56 -8.97
CA GLY A 127 17.63 20.34 -8.45
C GLY A 127 18.90 20.18 -9.29
N ARG A 128 19.79 21.17 -9.24
CA ARG A 128 21.18 21.06 -9.73
C ARG A 128 22.05 20.84 -8.49
N GLY A 129 22.16 19.59 -8.05
CA GLY A 129 22.90 19.17 -6.86
C GLY A 129 22.95 17.64 -6.78
N PHE A 130 23.58 17.09 -5.74
CA PHE A 130 23.58 15.64 -5.54
C PHE A 130 22.13 15.13 -5.51
N VAL A 131 21.82 14.20 -6.43
CA VAL A 131 20.48 13.63 -6.62
C VAL A 131 20.01 12.87 -5.37
N VAL A 132 20.98 12.35 -4.59
CA VAL A 132 20.77 11.61 -3.35
C VAL A 132 21.14 12.49 -2.18
N GLN A 133 20.16 13.17 -1.59
CA GLN A 133 20.34 14.01 -0.40
C GLN A 133 19.30 13.66 0.64
N HIS A 134 19.77 13.52 1.88
CA HIS A 134 18.92 13.41 3.05
C HIS A 134 17.95 14.61 3.14
N LYS A 135 16.71 14.35 3.56
CA LYS A 135 15.69 15.37 3.85
C LYS A 135 15.21 15.20 5.28
N SER A 136 15.11 16.31 6.03
CA SER A 136 14.62 16.28 7.40
C SER A 136 13.19 15.74 7.49
N PHE A 137 12.83 15.19 8.64
CA PHE A 137 11.50 14.62 8.89
C PHE A 137 10.37 15.63 8.66
N ALA A 138 10.54 16.89 9.07
CA ALA A 138 9.56 17.95 8.81
C ALA A 138 9.31 18.17 7.31
N LYS A 139 10.36 18.08 6.49
CA LYS A 139 10.26 18.23 5.04
C LYS A 139 9.60 17.03 4.38
N ASN A 140 9.91 15.81 4.84
CA ASN A 140 9.25 14.58 4.39
C ASN A 140 7.75 14.60 4.78
N TYR A 141 7.43 15.00 6.01
CA TYR A 141 6.07 15.18 6.48
C TYR A 141 5.28 16.13 5.60
N ARG A 142 5.76 17.37 5.41
CA ARG A 142 5.09 18.37 4.57
C ARG A 142 4.91 17.92 3.12
N LEU A 143 5.82 17.09 2.61
CA LEU A 143 5.74 16.60 1.24
C LEU A 143 4.72 15.47 1.08
N TYR A 144 4.72 14.50 2.00
CA TYR A 144 3.93 13.27 1.85
C TYR A 144 2.65 13.24 2.70
N ALA A 145 2.38 14.28 3.50
CA ALA A 145 1.20 14.36 4.35
C ALA A 145 -0.11 14.08 3.59
N ARG A 146 -0.38 14.81 2.50
CA ARG A 146 -1.63 14.66 1.73
C ARG A 146 -1.65 13.46 0.80
N SER A 147 -0.48 13.04 0.33
CA SER A 147 -0.38 11.97 -0.67
C SER A 147 -0.34 10.58 -0.05
N HIS A 148 0.23 10.44 1.16
CA HIS A 148 0.44 9.15 1.82
C HIS A 148 -0.02 9.17 3.28
N PHE A 149 0.52 10.05 4.15
CA PHE A 149 0.34 9.89 5.60
C PHE A 149 -1.12 9.99 6.06
N ILE A 150 -1.86 11.01 5.62
CA ILE A 150 -3.28 11.16 5.98
C ILE A 150 -4.08 9.94 5.52
N LYS A 151 -3.80 9.46 4.30
CA LYS A 151 -4.49 8.31 3.71
C LYS A 151 -4.13 6.99 4.40
N ALA A 152 -2.88 6.82 4.79
CA ALA A 152 -2.43 5.65 5.53
C ALA A 152 -3.01 5.61 6.93
N ILE A 153 -3.10 6.77 7.61
CA ILE A 153 -3.76 6.90 8.92
C ILE A 153 -5.26 6.59 8.79
N GLU A 154 -5.93 7.12 7.76
CA GLU A 154 -7.32 6.80 7.43
C GLU A 154 -7.52 5.28 7.28
N PHE A 155 -6.71 4.62 6.47
CA PHE A 155 -6.76 3.17 6.29
C PHE A 155 -6.45 2.39 7.57
N GLY A 156 -5.44 2.82 8.34
CA GLY A 156 -5.09 2.21 9.62
C GLY A 156 -6.26 2.29 10.60
N LEU A 157 -6.91 3.45 10.71
CA LEU A 157 -8.08 3.65 11.55
C LEU A 157 -9.25 2.75 11.10
N ILE A 158 -9.54 2.71 9.80
CA ILE A 158 -10.58 1.83 9.24
C ILE A 158 -10.31 0.38 9.63
N LEU A 159 -9.08 -0.10 9.45
CA LEU A 159 -8.70 -1.47 9.80
C LEU A 159 -8.83 -1.75 11.30
N THR A 160 -8.39 -0.82 12.15
CA THR A 160 -8.52 -0.95 13.61
C THR A 160 -9.99 -0.98 14.06
N VAL A 161 -10.85 -0.12 13.51
CA VAL A 161 -12.29 -0.12 13.83
C VAL A 161 -12.98 -1.37 13.31
N TYR A 162 -12.62 -1.82 12.10
CA TYR A 162 -13.13 -3.05 11.53
C TYR A 162 -12.73 -4.27 12.38
N ALA A 163 -11.50 -4.31 12.91
CA ALA A 163 -11.03 -5.34 13.82
C ALA A 163 -11.84 -5.42 15.13
N SER A 164 -12.32 -4.28 15.65
CA SER A 164 -13.08 -4.25 16.90
C SER A 164 -14.56 -4.58 16.74
N HIS A 165 -15.15 -4.31 15.58
CA HIS A 165 -16.60 -4.48 15.35
C HIS A 165 -16.96 -5.73 14.54
N SER A 166 -16.06 -6.24 13.71
CA SER A 166 -16.39 -7.37 12.83
C SER A 166 -16.43 -8.70 13.60
N PRO A 167 -17.49 -9.51 13.46
CA PRO A 167 -17.53 -10.86 13.99
C PRO A 167 -16.47 -11.78 13.35
N VAL A 168 -16.03 -11.45 12.13
CA VAL A 168 -15.00 -12.21 11.41
C VAL A 168 -13.62 -11.99 12.04
N ALA A 169 -13.41 -10.89 12.77
CA ALA A 169 -12.20 -10.65 13.55
C ALA A 169 -12.03 -11.63 14.72
N LYS A 170 -13.08 -12.35 15.12
CA LYS A 170 -12.99 -13.41 16.14
C LYS A 170 -12.19 -14.63 15.65
N ASP A 171 -12.18 -14.87 14.34
CA ASP A 171 -11.26 -15.83 13.74
C ASP A 171 -9.97 -15.10 13.33
N THR A 172 -8.98 -15.19 14.21
CA THR A 172 -7.69 -14.51 14.07
C THR A 172 -7.01 -14.85 12.75
N PHE A 173 -7.11 -16.09 12.26
CA PHE A 173 -6.43 -16.50 11.04
C PHE A 173 -7.08 -15.89 9.80
N VAL A 174 -8.41 -15.98 9.71
CA VAL A 174 -9.15 -15.45 8.56
C VAL A 174 -9.02 -13.92 8.51
N TYR A 175 -9.09 -13.24 9.66
CA TYR A 175 -8.88 -11.80 9.73
C TYR A 175 -7.48 -11.37 9.28
N ILE A 176 -6.42 -12.04 9.77
CA ILE A 176 -5.05 -11.73 9.38
C ILE A 176 -4.87 -11.95 7.88
N ALA A 177 -5.32 -13.09 7.36
CA ALA A 177 -5.25 -13.38 5.93
C ALA A 177 -5.94 -12.28 5.11
N MET A 178 -7.16 -11.86 5.48
CA MET A 178 -7.92 -10.82 4.79
C MET A 178 -7.26 -9.44 4.81
N THR A 179 -6.60 -9.06 5.90
CA THR A 179 -6.19 -7.67 6.14
C THR A 179 -4.69 -7.43 5.99
N ILE A 180 -3.86 -8.48 5.88
CA ILE A 180 -2.40 -8.35 5.83
C ILE A 180 -1.92 -7.46 4.68
N SER A 181 -2.53 -7.56 3.49
CA SER A 181 -2.18 -6.72 2.35
C SER A 181 -2.50 -5.23 2.60
N SER A 182 -3.60 -4.95 3.30
CA SER A 182 -4.03 -3.59 3.63
C SER A 182 -3.13 -2.98 4.71
N TRP A 183 -2.77 -3.77 5.73
CA TRP A 183 -1.78 -3.36 6.73
C TRP A 183 -0.40 -3.14 6.12
N PHE A 184 0.01 -3.99 5.18
CA PHE A 184 1.26 -3.81 4.43
C PHE A 184 1.26 -2.50 3.64
N LEU A 185 0.14 -2.15 2.99
CA LEU A 185 -0.02 -0.86 2.30
C LEU A 185 0.08 0.33 3.27
N VAL A 186 -0.56 0.25 4.44
CA VAL A 186 -0.51 1.30 5.48
C VAL A 186 0.93 1.48 5.95
N LEU A 187 1.60 0.38 6.29
CA LEU A 187 2.98 0.39 6.77
C LEU A 187 3.91 0.95 5.69
N SER A 188 3.76 0.54 4.43
CA SER A 188 4.64 1.01 3.36
C SER A 188 4.47 2.49 3.08
N TRP A 189 3.25 3.02 3.13
CA TRP A 189 2.98 4.45 2.93
C TRP A 189 3.53 5.32 4.04
N ILE A 190 3.59 4.80 5.27
CA ILE A 190 4.16 5.50 6.42
C ILE A 190 5.70 5.38 6.42
N MET A 191 6.25 4.19 6.21
CA MET A 191 7.67 3.93 6.42
C MET A 191 8.56 4.33 5.23
N ALA A 192 8.07 4.23 3.99
CA ALA A 192 8.89 4.43 2.80
C ALA A 192 9.64 5.78 2.76
N PRO A 193 9.03 6.94 3.11
CA PRO A 193 9.75 8.21 3.14
C PRO A 193 10.96 8.25 4.07
N PHE A 194 10.97 7.43 5.12
CA PHE A 194 12.04 7.38 6.13
C PHE A 194 13.09 6.33 5.77
N VAL A 195 12.64 5.13 5.40
CA VAL A 195 13.50 4.00 5.02
C VAL A 195 14.33 4.30 3.78
N PHE A 196 13.74 4.97 2.78
CA PHE A 196 14.45 5.35 1.55
C PHE A 196 15.09 6.75 1.62
N ASN A 197 15.11 7.37 2.80
CA ASN A 197 15.84 8.61 3.02
C ASN A 197 17.34 8.29 3.14
N PRO A 198 18.23 8.96 2.38
CA PRO A 198 19.67 8.79 2.56
C PRO A 198 20.06 9.07 4.02
N SER A 199 20.92 8.25 4.61
CA SER A 199 21.24 8.32 6.05
C SER A 199 20.04 8.18 7.00
N GLY A 200 18.91 7.63 6.56
CA GLY A 200 17.72 7.42 7.41
C GLY A 200 17.90 6.38 8.52
N PHE A 201 18.98 5.58 8.46
CA PHE A 201 19.37 4.63 9.50
C PHE A 201 20.55 5.12 10.36
N ASP A 202 21.03 6.34 10.11
CA ASP A 202 22.03 6.97 10.99
C ASP A 202 21.32 7.44 12.26
N TRP A 203 21.71 6.87 13.41
CA TRP A 203 21.06 7.12 14.68
C TRP A 203 21.11 8.59 15.08
N LEU A 204 22.28 9.21 15.04
CA LEU A 204 22.45 10.61 15.46
C LEU A 204 21.57 11.52 14.62
N LYS A 205 21.58 11.29 13.32
CA LYS A 205 20.78 12.07 12.37
C LYS A 205 19.28 11.88 12.56
N THR A 206 18.87 10.67 12.92
CA THR A 206 17.46 10.34 13.21
C THR A 206 16.98 11.06 14.46
N VAL A 207 17.81 11.15 15.50
CA VAL A 207 17.51 11.91 16.72
C VAL A 207 17.42 13.40 16.41
N ASP A 208 18.41 13.96 15.70
CA ASP A 208 18.41 15.37 15.33
C ASP A 208 17.16 15.76 14.51
N ASP A 209 16.81 14.94 13.53
CA ASP A 209 15.61 15.13 12.69
C ASP A 209 14.30 15.03 13.50
N PHE A 210 14.26 14.13 14.47
CA PHE A 210 13.10 13.95 15.35
C PHE A 210 12.94 15.15 16.29
N ASP A 211 14.03 15.64 16.89
CA ASP A 211 14.03 16.83 17.73
C ASP A 211 13.62 18.07 16.93
N GLU A 212 14.12 18.25 15.70
CA GLU A 212 13.68 19.31 14.79
C GLU A 212 12.17 19.18 14.48
N PHE A 213 11.68 17.96 14.25
CA PHE A 213 10.28 17.71 13.95
C PHE A 213 9.35 18.00 15.13
N MET A 214 9.74 17.61 16.35
CA MET A 214 8.95 17.85 17.55
C MET A 214 8.89 19.32 17.92
N ASN A 215 9.96 20.09 17.68
CA ASN A 215 9.96 21.54 17.88
C ASN A 215 9.07 22.31 16.88
N LEU A 216 8.63 21.66 15.80
CA LEU A 216 7.78 22.24 14.77
C LEU A 216 6.27 22.08 15.05
N ILE A 217 5.90 21.23 16.01
CA ILE A 217 4.53 20.95 16.47
C ILE A 217 4.19 21.89 17.63
#